data_AF-A0A3N8HMN3-F1
#
_entry.id   AF-A0A3N8HMN3-F1
#
_cell.length_a   1.000
_cell.length_b   1.000
_cell.length_c   1.000
_cell.angle_alpha   90.00
_cell.angle_beta   90.00
_cell.angle_gamma   90.00
#
_symmetry.space_group_name_H-M   'P 1'
#
loop_
_entity.id
_entity.type
_entity.pdbx_description
1 polymer ?
#
loop_
_entity_poly.entity_id
_entity_poly.type
_entity_poly.pdbx_seq_one_letter_code
_entity_poly.pdbx_strand_id
1 'polypeptide(L)'
;MLVNPTQSDGLRDDLRDEPRGVIELSVRRTRGGAVETAHDYVGQEWPVALVFNGISHAVMMCTPCDLEAFAVGFAISEGIVARGSDIKDIEVILHADAPLPHAEVHLEVVQQAFAALKDRRRALAGRTGCGVCGIESIDLLDLAPERVPDTGFLARLAPDALAHAAHGLPAHQALTKLTGGLHAAAWCDATGAIRTAFEDVGRHNALDKLIGSLVLARADTTDGFVFLSSRASYELVRKAARVGIPLVATISAPSSLAIEIAKAAGLRLVSFCRETGHVDYGTA
;
A
#
# COMPACT_ATOMS: atom_id res chain seq x y z
N MET A 1 -43.55 17.64 18.43
CA MET A 1 -43.36 17.80 16.98
C MET A 1 -41.85 17.84 16.77
N LEU A 2 -41.26 16.66 16.62
CA LEU A 2 -39.81 16.45 16.54
C LEU A 2 -39.40 16.50 15.07
N VAL A 3 -38.46 17.38 14.73
CA VAL A 3 -37.89 17.50 13.40
C VAL A 3 -36.54 16.77 13.42
N ASN A 4 -36.46 15.65 12.70
CA ASN A 4 -35.21 14.97 12.38
C ASN A 4 -34.51 15.71 11.23
N PRO A 5 -33.22 16.06 11.33
CA PRO A 5 -32.41 16.38 10.17
C PRO A 5 -31.64 15.13 9.75
N THR A 6 -32.13 14.43 8.73
CA THR A 6 -31.30 13.55 7.91
C THR A 6 -30.39 14.43 7.05
N GLN A 7 -29.12 14.57 7.43
CA GLN A 7 -28.10 15.07 6.51
C GLN A 7 -27.48 13.90 5.77
N SER A 8 -27.57 14.04 4.45
CA SER A 8 -27.04 13.20 3.39
C SER A 8 -25.51 13.20 3.38
N ASP A 9 -24.89 12.04 3.54
CA ASP A 9 -23.53 11.82 3.04
C ASP A 9 -23.63 11.42 1.57
N GLY A 10 -23.18 12.33 0.71
CA GLY A 10 -23.04 12.09 -0.72
C GLY A 10 -21.88 11.14 -0.98
N LEU A 11 -22.16 9.83 -0.98
CA LEU A 11 -21.36 8.91 -1.79
C LEU A 11 -21.59 9.25 -3.25
N ARG A 12 -20.49 9.47 -3.99
CA ARG A 12 -20.50 9.56 -5.46
C ARG A 12 -21.16 8.28 -6.00
N ASP A 13 -22.18 8.45 -6.83
CA ASP A 13 -23.07 7.38 -7.30
C ASP A 13 -22.44 6.50 -8.42
N ASP A 14 -21.13 6.57 -8.59
CA ASP A 14 -20.38 5.98 -9.71
C ASP A 14 -19.67 4.65 -9.35
N LEU A 15 -19.77 4.18 -8.10
CA LEU A 15 -19.01 3.03 -7.55
C LEU A 15 -19.86 1.75 -7.32
N ARG A 16 -21.02 1.60 -7.97
CA ARG A 16 -21.96 0.49 -7.68
C ARG A 16 -21.43 -0.92 -8.04
N ASP A 17 -20.31 -1.03 -8.75
CA ASP A 17 -19.74 -2.31 -9.21
C ASP A 17 -18.41 -2.70 -8.54
N GLU A 18 -17.87 -1.92 -7.60
CA GLU A 18 -16.59 -2.25 -6.96
C GLU A 18 -16.76 -3.31 -5.84
N PRO A 19 -15.92 -4.37 -5.80
CA PRO A 19 -15.96 -5.37 -4.74
C PRO A 19 -15.76 -4.75 -3.36
N ARG A 20 -16.47 -5.27 -2.35
CA ARG A 20 -16.40 -4.78 -0.96
C ARG A 20 -15.09 -5.11 -0.24
N GLY A 21 -14.23 -5.94 -0.83
CA GLY A 21 -12.99 -6.40 -0.21
C GLY A 21 -13.17 -7.46 0.87
N VAL A 22 -14.42 -7.87 1.15
CA VAL A 22 -14.78 -8.91 2.11
C VAL A 22 -15.93 -9.77 1.60
N ILE A 23 -15.95 -11.02 2.05
CA ILE A 23 -17.07 -11.95 1.89
C ILE A 23 -17.52 -12.46 3.24
N GLU A 24 -18.82 -12.75 3.36
CA GLU A 24 -19.39 -13.40 4.54
C GLU A 24 -19.54 -14.89 4.29
N LEU A 25 -19.07 -15.72 5.23
CA LEU A 25 -19.12 -17.17 5.15
C LEU A 25 -19.82 -17.77 6.37
N SER A 26 -20.56 -18.86 6.16
CA SER A 26 -21.02 -19.70 7.26
C SER A 26 -19.86 -20.57 7.75
N VAL A 27 -19.57 -20.49 9.05
CA VAL A 27 -18.44 -21.19 9.69
C VAL A 27 -18.89 -22.02 10.87
N ARG A 28 -18.03 -22.95 11.30
CA ARG A 28 -18.16 -23.63 12.60
C ARG A 28 -17.16 -23.02 13.57
N ARG A 29 -17.66 -22.49 14.69
CA ARG A 29 -16.86 -21.80 15.71
C ARG A 29 -16.84 -22.62 16.99
N THR A 30 -15.64 -22.88 17.51
CA THR A 30 -15.45 -23.61 18.78
C THR A 30 -15.02 -22.65 19.88
N ARG A 31 -15.80 -22.53 20.96
CA ARG A 31 -15.46 -21.72 22.15
C ARG A 31 -15.75 -22.52 23.41
N GLY A 32 -14.75 -22.66 24.28
CA GLY A 32 -14.91 -23.39 25.54
C GLY A 32 -15.38 -24.85 25.39
N GLY A 33 -15.07 -25.50 24.27
CA GLY A 33 -15.49 -26.87 23.96
C GLY A 33 -16.86 -27.02 23.28
N ALA A 34 -17.66 -25.95 23.19
CA ALA A 34 -18.90 -25.95 22.40
C ALA A 34 -18.63 -25.58 20.94
N VAL A 35 -19.32 -26.23 20.00
CA VAL A 35 -19.26 -25.94 18.55
C VAL A 35 -20.60 -25.34 18.11
N GLU A 36 -20.58 -24.15 17.53
CA GLU A 36 -21.75 -23.47 16.97
C GLU A 36 -21.56 -23.12 15.50
N THR A 37 -22.66 -23.03 14.74
CA THR A 37 -22.64 -22.41 13.41
C THR A 37 -22.78 -20.91 13.57
N ALA A 38 -21.90 -20.15 12.93
CA ALA A 38 -21.87 -18.69 12.98
C ALA A 38 -21.54 -18.12 11.59
N HIS A 39 -21.60 -16.80 11.47
CA HIS A 39 -21.06 -16.08 10.32
C HIS A 39 -19.68 -15.51 10.65
N ASP A 40 -18.81 -15.45 9.64
CA ASP A 40 -17.51 -14.80 9.71
C ASP A 40 -17.25 -13.99 8.44
N TYR A 41 -16.48 -12.91 8.58
CA TYR A 41 -16.04 -12.09 7.47
C TYR A 41 -14.61 -12.44 7.11
N VAL A 42 -14.37 -12.70 5.82
CA VAL A 42 -13.04 -13.02 5.30
C VAL A 42 -12.66 -11.99 4.24
N GLY A 43 -11.42 -11.51 4.30
CA GLY A 43 -10.87 -10.62 3.29
C GLY A 43 -10.83 -11.30 1.93
N GLN A 44 -11.25 -10.58 0.89
CA GLN A 44 -11.07 -11.05 -0.48
C GLN A 44 -9.61 -10.91 -0.89
N GLU A 45 -9.10 -11.94 -1.56
CA GLU A 45 -7.78 -11.96 -2.17
C GLU A 45 -7.95 -12.39 -3.63
N TRP A 46 -7.80 -11.44 -4.55
CA TRP A 46 -7.94 -11.64 -5.99
C TRP A 46 -6.56 -11.54 -6.64
N PRO A 47 -6.24 -12.39 -7.63
CA PRO A 47 -5.14 -12.12 -8.53
C PRO A 47 -5.48 -10.89 -9.39
N VAL A 48 -4.60 -9.89 -9.37
CA VAL A 48 -4.72 -8.65 -10.13
C VAL A 48 -3.54 -8.54 -11.09
N ALA A 49 -3.81 -8.59 -12.39
CA ALA A 49 -2.80 -8.43 -13.42
C ALA A 49 -2.56 -6.94 -13.72
N LEU A 50 -1.29 -6.51 -13.70
CA LEU A 50 -0.88 -5.18 -14.12
C LEU A 50 -0.38 -5.23 -15.57
N VAL A 51 -1.08 -4.55 -16.47
CA VAL A 51 -0.84 -4.59 -17.90
C VAL A 51 -0.38 -3.20 -18.36
N PHE A 52 0.86 -3.09 -18.86
CA PHE A 52 1.42 -1.82 -19.33
C PHE A 52 1.50 -1.84 -20.86
N ASN A 53 0.79 -0.93 -21.53
CA ASN A 53 0.68 -0.84 -23.01
C ASN A 53 0.45 -2.21 -23.66
N GLY A 54 -0.51 -2.98 -23.12
CA GLY A 54 -0.90 -4.30 -23.62
C GLY A 54 0.01 -5.46 -23.21
N ILE A 55 1.02 -5.23 -22.36
CA ILE A 55 1.93 -6.27 -21.86
C ILE A 55 1.71 -6.52 -20.37
N SER A 56 1.23 -7.73 -20.03
CA SER A 56 1.17 -8.17 -18.63
C SER A 56 2.58 -8.22 -18.03
N HIS A 57 2.76 -7.47 -16.95
CA HIS A 57 4.04 -7.29 -16.27
C HIS A 57 4.12 -8.11 -14.98
N ALA A 58 3.09 -8.04 -14.14
CA ALA A 58 3.03 -8.72 -12.86
C ALA A 58 1.59 -9.14 -12.54
N VAL A 59 1.46 -10.17 -11.70
CA VAL A 59 0.20 -10.54 -11.07
C VAL A 59 0.41 -10.50 -9.56
N MET A 60 -0.42 -9.72 -8.88
CA MET A 60 -0.33 -9.51 -7.43
C MET A 60 -1.62 -10.02 -6.78
N MET A 61 -1.49 -10.67 -5.62
CA MET A 61 -2.65 -11.06 -4.84
C MET A 61 -3.07 -9.86 -3.99
N CYS A 62 -4.24 -9.28 -4.29
CA CYS A 62 -4.70 -8.01 -3.71
C CYS A 62 -6.12 -8.12 -3.18
N THR A 63 -6.46 -7.24 -2.25
CA THR A 63 -7.87 -6.95 -1.97
C THR A 63 -8.43 -6.13 -3.13
N PRO A 64 -9.55 -6.55 -3.77
CA PRO A 64 -10.09 -5.97 -5.00
C PRO A 64 -10.82 -4.64 -4.78
N CYS A 65 -10.18 -3.71 -4.08
CA CYS A 65 -10.63 -2.34 -3.85
C CYS A 65 -9.47 -1.39 -4.17
N ASP A 66 -9.78 -0.19 -4.64
CA ASP A 66 -8.80 0.87 -4.93
C ASP A 66 -7.75 0.43 -5.95
N LEU A 67 -8.16 -0.37 -6.94
CA LEU A 67 -7.23 -1.01 -7.89
C LEU A 67 -6.52 -0.02 -8.81
N GLU A 68 -7.16 1.11 -9.13
CA GLU A 68 -6.52 2.23 -9.83
C GLU A 68 -5.35 2.79 -9.01
N ALA A 69 -5.60 3.12 -7.74
CA ALA A 69 -4.57 3.62 -6.83
C ALA A 69 -3.46 2.58 -6.61
N PHE A 70 -3.81 1.30 -6.46
CA PHE A 70 -2.84 0.21 -6.39
C PHE A 70 -1.90 0.20 -7.60
N ALA A 71 -2.44 0.26 -8.81
CA ALA A 71 -1.68 0.17 -10.04
C ALA A 71 -0.74 1.38 -10.25
N VAL A 72 -1.23 2.59 -9.99
CA VAL A 72 -0.40 3.82 -10.02
C VAL A 72 0.73 3.73 -9.00
N GLY A 73 0.38 3.32 -7.78
CA GLY A 73 1.34 3.16 -6.70
C GLY A 73 2.45 2.19 -7.04
N PHE A 74 2.09 1.01 -7.53
CA PHE A 74 3.02 -0.01 -7.98
C PHE A 74 3.94 0.52 -9.09
N ALA A 75 3.36 1.18 -10.10
CA ALA A 75 4.11 1.70 -11.25
C ALA A 75 5.17 2.74 -10.83
N ILE A 76 4.85 3.61 -9.88
CA ILE A 76 5.76 4.63 -9.36
C ILE A 76 6.78 4.01 -8.40
N SER A 77 6.31 3.22 -7.43
CA SER A 77 7.13 2.71 -6.34
C SER A 77 8.14 1.63 -6.79
N GLU A 78 7.89 0.96 -7.91
CA GLU A 78 8.85 0.08 -8.57
C GLU A 78 9.73 0.79 -9.62
N GLY A 79 9.42 2.06 -9.92
CA GLY A 79 10.09 2.85 -10.96
C GLY A 79 9.85 2.36 -12.37
N ILE A 80 8.67 1.81 -12.65
CA ILE A 80 8.21 1.56 -14.02
C ILE A 80 8.00 2.91 -14.72
N VAL A 81 7.42 3.86 -14.01
CA VAL A 81 7.31 5.27 -14.40
C VAL A 81 7.96 6.17 -13.35
N ALA A 82 8.41 7.36 -13.76
CA ALA A 82 9.04 8.30 -12.85
C ALA A 82 8.02 9.24 -12.18
N ARG A 83 6.95 9.59 -12.89
CA ARG A 83 5.94 10.56 -12.42
C ARG A 83 4.54 10.09 -12.78
N GLY A 84 3.53 10.51 -12.00
CA GLY A 84 2.12 10.21 -12.32
C GLY A 84 1.71 10.70 -13.71
N SER A 85 2.29 11.80 -14.19
CA SER A 85 2.06 12.33 -15.55
C SER A 85 2.54 11.43 -16.69
N ASP A 86 3.35 10.42 -16.39
CA ASP A 86 3.85 9.44 -17.36
C ASP A 86 2.83 8.31 -17.61
N ILE A 87 1.79 8.23 -16.78
CA ILE A 87 0.61 7.40 -16.97
C ILE A 87 -0.44 8.27 -17.69
N LYS A 88 -0.92 7.81 -18.84
CA LYS A 88 -1.82 8.51 -19.76
C LYS A 88 -3.26 8.08 -19.62
N ASP A 89 -3.46 6.80 -19.35
CA ASP A 89 -4.78 6.21 -19.17
C ASP A 89 -4.71 5.03 -18.21
N ILE A 90 -5.82 4.76 -17.53
CA ILE A 90 -5.97 3.62 -16.62
C ILE A 90 -7.37 3.02 -16.80
N GLU A 91 -7.43 1.73 -17.08
CA GLU A 91 -8.67 0.97 -17.19
C GLU A 91 -8.64 -0.22 -16.24
N VAL A 92 -9.65 -0.31 -15.37
CA VAL A 92 -9.82 -1.44 -14.43
C VAL A 92 -10.90 -2.36 -14.98
N ILE A 93 -10.53 -3.61 -15.23
CA ILE A 93 -11.44 -4.66 -15.71
C ILE A 93 -11.63 -5.68 -14.60
N LEU A 94 -12.87 -5.85 -14.16
CA LEU A 94 -13.24 -6.79 -13.10
C LEU A 94 -13.88 -8.04 -13.70
N HIS A 95 -13.43 -9.21 -13.25
CA HIS A 95 -13.99 -10.51 -13.63
C HIS A 95 -14.61 -11.20 -12.41
N ALA A 96 -15.60 -10.55 -11.79
CA ALA A 96 -16.21 -11.00 -10.54
C ALA A 96 -16.96 -12.34 -10.66
N ASP A 97 -17.58 -12.60 -11.81
CA ASP A 97 -18.39 -13.81 -12.06
C ASP A 97 -17.57 -14.99 -12.60
N ALA A 98 -16.26 -14.84 -12.77
CA ALA A 98 -15.39 -15.92 -13.20
C ALA A 98 -15.30 -17.02 -12.12
N PRO A 99 -15.03 -18.30 -12.49
CA PRO A 99 -14.84 -19.38 -11.51
C PRO A 99 -13.78 -19.07 -10.45
N LEU A 100 -12.75 -18.32 -10.86
CA LEU A 100 -11.82 -17.64 -9.97
C LEU A 100 -11.93 -16.13 -10.24
N PRO A 101 -12.54 -15.36 -9.31
CA PRO A 101 -12.62 -13.91 -9.45
C PRO A 101 -11.23 -13.28 -9.53
N HIS A 102 -11.05 -12.34 -10.46
CA HIS A 102 -9.77 -11.68 -10.73
C HIS A 102 -10.01 -10.30 -11.35
N ALA A 103 -8.93 -9.53 -11.47
CA ALA A 103 -8.97 -8.23 -12.13
C ALA A 103 -7.75 -8.01 -13.03
N GLU A 104 -7.90 -7.13 -14.00
CA GLU A 104 -6.81 -6.56 -14.78
C GLU A 104 -6.82 -5.05 -14.63
N VAL A 105 -5.65 -4.44 -14.45
CA VAL A 105 -5.50 -2.99 -14.52
C VAL A 105 -4.56 -2.68 -15.67
N HIS A 106 -5.13 -2.07 -16.70
CA HIS A 106 -4.43 -1.64 -17.90
C HIS A 106 -3.97 -0.20 -17.71
N LEU A 107 -2.67 0.03 -17.90
CA LEU A 107 -2.05 1.35 -17.83
C LEU A 107 -1.44 1.69 -19.18
N GLU A 108 -1.85 2.82 -19.76
CA GLU A 108 -1.13 3.42 -20.86
C GLU A 108 -0.02 4.31 -20.29
N VAL A 109 1.24 3.98 -20.56
CA VAL A 109 2.42 4.73 -20.11
C VAL A 109 3.23 5.26 -21.29
N VAL A 110 3.99 6.32 -21.05
CA VAL A 110 4.89 6.91 -22.05
C VAL A 110 5.84 5.88 -22.67
N GLN A 111 6.15 6.08 -23.95
CA GLN A 111 7.02 5.21 -24.76
C GLN A 111 8.37 4.89 -24.09
N GLN A 112 8.99 5.88 -23.44
CA GLN A 112 10.28 5.71 -22.77
C GLN A 112 10.19 4.69 -21.60
N ALA A 113 9.17 4.82 -20.75
CA ALA A 113 8.92 3.89 -19.65
C ALA A 113 8.63 2.48 -20.18
N PHE A 114 7.80 2.39 -21.22
CA PHE A 114 7.48 1.11 -21.85
C PHE A 114 8.70 0.43 -22.50
N ALA A 115 9.59 1.19 -23.14
CA ALA A 115 10.83 0.67 -23.70
C ALA A 115 11.76 0.10 -22.61
N ALA A 116 11.96 0.85 -21.52
CA ALA A 116 12.76 0.40 -20.37
C ALA A 116 12.17 -0.88 -19.73
N LEU A 117 10.84 -0.97 -19.63
CA LEU A 117 10.15 -2.16 -19.13
C LEU A 117 10.45 -3.39 -20.00
N LYS A 118 10.41 -3.24 -21.33
CA LYS A 118 10.75 -4.31 -22.28
C LYS A 118 12.22 -4.72 -22.17
N ASP A 119 13.13 -3.78 -21.99
CA ASP A 119 14.56 -4.07 -21.81
C ASP A 119 14.81 -4.89 -20.55
N ARG A 120 14.21 -4.46 -19.42
CA ARG A 120 14.28 -5.19 -18.16
C ARG A 120 13.68 -6.59 -18.28
N ARG A 121 12.53 -6.72 -18.96
CA ARG A 121 11.91 -8.03 -19.22
C ARG A 121 12.79 -8.91 -20.12
N ARG A 122 13.45 -8.37 -21.14
CA ARG A 122 14.39 -9.12 -21.99
C ARG A 122 15.61 -9.60 -21.20
N ALA A 123 16.12 -8.79 -20.29
CA ALA A 123 17.17 -9.20 -19.36
C ALA A 123 16.70 -10.34 -18.41
N LEU A 124 15.40 -10.42 -18.15
CA LEU A 124 14.76 -11.46 -17.34
C LEU A 124 14.18 -12.63 -18.17
N ALA A 125 14.10 -12.50 -19.50
CA ALA A 125 13.41 -13.43 -20.39
C ALA A 125 14.26 -14.70 -20.61
N GLY A 126 14.02 -15.66 -19.72
CA GLY A 126 14.48 -17.04 -19.77
C GLY A 126 14.09 -17.84 -18.53
N ARG A 127 13.50 -17.20 -17.52
CA ARG A 127 13.49 -17.68 -16.13
C ARG A 127 12.18 -17.24 -15.45
N THR A 128 11.40 -18.21 -14.98
CA THR A 128 10.07 -18.01 -14.37
C THR A 128 10.19 -17.80 -12.86
N GLY A 129 9.63 -16.70 -12.33
CA GLY A 129 9.46 -16.53 -10.89
C GLY A 129 8.56 -15.36 -10.52
N CYS A 130 7.65 -15.59 -9.58
CA CYS A 130 6.83 -14.58 -8.91
C CYS A 130 7.73 -13.65 -8.06
N GLY A 131 7.32 -12.40 -7.84
CA GLY A 131 8.10 -11.31 -7.24
C GLY A 131 9.11 -11.71 -6.15
N VAL A 132 10.32 -11.12 -6.22
CA VAL A 132 11.56 -11.41 -5.46
C VAL A 132 12.05 -12.87 -5.50
N CYS A 133 11.16 -13.87 -5.41
CA CYS A 133 11.49 -15.29 -5.54
C CYS A 133 11.97 -15.69 -6.94
N GLY A 134 11.94 -14.78 -7.92
CA GLY A 134 12.53 -14.91 -9.26
C GLY A 134 13.79 -14.06 -9.51
N ILE A 135 14.34 -13.37 -8.49
CA ILE A 135 15.59 -12.60 -8.65
C ILE A 135 16.76 -13.57 -8.50
N GLU A 136 17.37 -13.96 -9.61
CA GLU A 136 18.40 -15.01 -9.63
C GLU A 136 19.81 -14.53 -9.23
N SER A 137 20.05 -13.22 -9.16
CA SER A 137 21.29 -12.67 -8.61
C SER A 137 20.97 -11.55 -7.62
N ILE A 138 21.71 -11.54 -6.50
CA ILE A 138 21.72 -10.44 -5.55
C ILE A 138 22.05 -9.11 -6.24
N ASP A 139 22.83 -9.14 -7.33
CA ASP A 139 23.22 -7.94 -8.09
C ASP A 139 22.04 -7.24 -8.79
N LEU A 140 20.93 -7.95 -8.99
CA LEU A 140 19.70 -7.40 -9.57
C LEU A 140 18.77 -6.82 -8.50
N LEU A 141 19.10 -6.99 -7.21
CA LEU A 141 18.39 -6.31 -6.14
C LEU A 141 18.76 -4.83 -6.16
N ASP A 142 17.75 -3.99 -6.34
CA ASP A 142 17.90 -2.55 -6.20
C ASP A 142 17.99 -2.20 -4.70
N LEU A 143 19.23 -2.18 -4.19
CA LEU A 143 19.57 -1.87 -2.80
C LEU A 143 20.15 -0.47 -2.62
N ALA A 144 20.20 0.35 -3.68
CA ALA A 144 20.76 1.69 -3.64
C ALA A 144 19.62 2.73 -3.80
N PRO A 145 18.93 3.09 -2.70
CA PRO A 145 17.86 4.07 -2.77
C PRO A 145 18.40 5.47 -3.12
N GLU A 146 17.59 6.25 -3.82
CA GLU A 146 17.81 7.69 -3.92
C GLU A 146 17.68 8.33 -2.52
N ARG A 147 18.45 9.40 -2.27
CA ARG A 147 18.34 10.16 -1.03
C ARG A 147 17.02 10.91 -1.00
N VAL A 148 16.26 10.74 0.08
CA VAL A 148 15.07 11.52 0.36
C VAL A 148 15.46 12.98 0.61
N PRO A 149 14.82 13.96 -0.06
CA PRO A 149 15.10 15.37 0.17
C PRO A 149 14.76 15.78 1.61
N ASP A 150 15.65 16.57 2.24
CA ASP A 150 15.33 17.22 3.51
C ASP A 150 14.51 18.49 3.27
N THR A 151 13.22 18.41 3.52
CA THR A 151 12.26 19.53 3.43
C THR A 151 11.98 20.18 4.79
N GLY A 152 12.75 19.81 5.83
CA GLY A 152 12.53 20.23 7.21
C GLY A 152 11.30 19.61 7.87
N PHE A 153 10.62 18.66 7.23
CA PHE A 153 9.42 18.01 7.79
C PHE A 153 9.69 17.37 9.15
N LEU A 154 10.81 16.64 9.29
CA LEU A 154 11.16 15.97 10.55
C LEU A 154 11.32 16.94 11.73
N ALA A 155 11.72 18.19 11.46
CA ALA A 155 11.83 19.24 12.48
C ALA A 155 10.47 19.83 12.88
N ARG A 156 9.44 19.68 12.03
CA ARG A 156 8.06 20.12 12.29
C ARG A 156 7.21 19.03 12.97
N LEU A 157 7.69 17.79 13.04
CA LEU A 157 6.95 16.66 13.58
C LEU A 157 6.65 16.87 15.07
N ALA A 158 5.37 16.82 15.43
CA ALA A 158 4.94 16.96 16.82
C ALA A 158 5.47 15.78 17.67
N PRO A 159 5.87 16.00 18.93
CA PRO A 159 6.43 14.94 19.78
C PRO A 159 5.51 13.71 19.97
N ASP A 160 4.20 13.92 19.93
CA ASP A 160 3.15 12.92 20.10
C ASP A 160 2.55 12.42 18.77
N ALA A 161 3.03 12.89 17.61
CA ALA A 161 2.48 12.55 16.30
C ALA A 161 2.41 11.03 16.06
N LEU A 162 3.45 10.29 16.45
CA LEU A 162 3.47 8.83 16.28
C LEU A 162 2.47 8.11 17.19
N ALA A 163 2.25 8.61 18.40
CA ALA A 163 1.26 8.06 19.32
C ALA A 163 -0.17 8.38 18.84
N HIS A 164 -0.38 9.60 18.33
CA HIS A 164 -1.65 10.03 17.73
C HIS A 164 -2.00 9.17 16.51
N ALA A 165 -1.05 8.96 15.59
CA ALA A 165 -1.25 8.08 14.44
C ALA A 165 -1.54 6.63 14.86
N ALA A 166 -0.81 6.10 15.84
CA ALA A 166 -1.03 4.75 16.37
C ALA A 166 -2.44 4.59 16.97
N HIS A 167 -2.91 5.60 17.71
CA HIS A 167 -4.25 5.61 18.30
C HIS A 167 -5.36 5.78 17.24
N GLY A 168 -5.09 6.59 16.20
CA GLY A 168 -6.04 6.86 15.12
C GLY A 168 -6.22 5.70 14.15
N LEU A 169 -5.17 4.91 13.88
CA LEU A 169 -5.18 3.90 12.81
C LEU A 169 -6.37 2.93 12.85
N PRO A 170 -6.79 2.37 14.00
CA PRO A 170 -7.95 1.48 14.05
C PRO A 170 -9.22 2.11 13.46
N ALA A 171 -9.42 3.43 13.59
CA ALA A 171 -10.58 4.12 13.01
C ALA A 171 -10.64 3.97 11.49
N HIS A 172 -9.49 3.86 10.82
CA HIS A 172 -9.33 3.78 9.37
C HIS A 172 -9.20 2.34 8.84
N GLN A 173 -9.33 1.33 9.70
CA GLN A 173 -9.19 -0.08 9.32
C GLN A 173 -10.54 -0.81 9.30
N ALA A 174 -11.41 -0.44 8.36
CA ALA A 174 -12.76 -0.99 8.27
C ALA A 174 -12.76 -2.50 7.96
N LEU A 175 -11.91 -2.95 7.04
CA LEU A 175 -11.81 -4.33 6.62
C LEU A 175 -11.06 -5.18 7.67
N THR A 176 -9.98 -4.68 8.29
CA THR A 176 -9.33 -5.38 9.39
C THR A 176 -10.25 -5.50 10.60
N LYS A 177 -11.11 -4.51 10.91
CA LYS A 177 -12.11 -4.64 11.98
C LYS A 177 -13.06 -5.81 11.77
N LEU A 178 -13.43 -6.08 10.52
CA LEU A 178 -14.32 -7.19 10.16
C LEU A 178 -13.58 -8.54 10.12
N THR A 179 -12.37 -8.57 9.57
CA THR A 179 -11.69 -9.80 9.18
C THR A 179 -10.52 -10.20 10.09
N GLY A 180 -9.95 -9.24 10.82
CA GLY A 180 -8.71 -9.39 11.57
C GLY A 180 -7.44 -9.62 10.73
N GLY A 181 -7.55 -9.65 9.39
CA GLY A 181 -6.50 -10.22 8.52
C GLY A 181 -5.79 -9.24 7.59
N LEU A 182 -6.32 -8.04 7.38
CA LEU A 182 -5.74 -7.08 6.43
C LEU A 182 -4.68 -6.18 7.07
N HIS A 183 -3.76 -5.72 6.22
CA HIS A 183 -2.77 -4.70 6.53
C HIS A 183 -3.24 -3.32 6.09
N ALA A 184 -2.72 -2.28 6.74
CA ALA A 184 -3.05 -0.90 6.46
C ALA A 184 -1.78 -0.05 6.28
N ALA A 185 -1.87 0.90 5.35
CA ALA A 185 -0.90 1.98 5.19
C ALA A 185 -1.63 3.32 5.23
N ALA A 186 -1.19 4.21 6.13
CA ALA A 186 -1.81 5.51 6.35
C ALA A 186 -0.83 6.65 6.04
N TRP A 187 -1.35 7.71 5.42
CA TRP A 187 -0.64 8.98 5.26
C TRP A 187 -1.01 9.91 6.40
N CYS A 188 0.00 10.41 7.11
CA CYS A 188 -0.15 11.23 8.30
C CYS A 188 0.55 12.58 8.10
N ASP A 189 -0.02 13.63 8.69
CA ASP A 189 0.63 14.94 8.72
C ASP A 189 1.60 15.11 9.91
N ALA A 190 2.20 16.29 10.06
CA ALA A 190 3.14 16.59 11.16
C ALA A 190 2.54 16.47 12.57
N THR A 191 1.21 16.48 12.72
CA THR A 191 0.51 16.30 14.01
C THR A 191 0.15 14.85 14.31
N GLY A 192 0.39 13.94 13.36
CA GLY A 192 -0.01 12.54 13.46
C GLY A 192 -1.45 12.28 13.05
N ALA A 193 -2.17 13.28 12.55
CA ALA A 193 -3.53 13.08 12.05
C ALA A 193 -3.47 12.28 10.73
N ILE A 194 -4.22 11.19 10.68
CA ILE A 194 -4.34 10.35 9.48
C ILE A 194 -5.22 11.08 8.46
N ARG A 195 -4.67 11.37 7.28
CA ARG A 195 -5.35 12.04 6.17
C ARG A 195 -6.08 11.06 5.27
N THR A 196 -5.44 9.93 4.99
CA THR A 196 -6.03 8.80 4.25
C THR A 196 -5.33 7.51 4.66
N ALA A 197 -6.01 6.38 4.52
CA ALA A 197 -5.42 5.06 4.71
C ALA A 197 -6.05 4.05 3.76
N PHE A 198 -5.27 3.03 3.39
CA PHE A 198 -5.69 1.97 2.50
C PHE A 198 -5.42 0.61 3.13
N GLU A 199 -6.32 -0.33 2.88
CA GLU A 199 -6.23 -1.70 3.36
C GLU A 199 -5.99 -2.69 2.22
N ASP A 200 -5.22 -3.73 2.51
CA ASP A 200 -5.01 -4.85 1.60
C ASP A 200 -4.56 -6.11 2.37
N VAL A 201 -4.84 -7.30 1.83
CA VAL A 201 -4.27 -8.57 2.32
C VAL A 201 -2.73 -8.54 2.31
N GLY A 202 -2.12 -7.84 1.35
CA GLY A 202 -0.69 -7.63 1.24
C GLY A 202 -0.23 -6.26 1.74
N ARG A 203 0.70 -6.22 2.71
CA ARG A 203 1.28 -4.95 3.21
C ARG A 203 1.95 -4.08 2.14
N HIS A 204 2.53 -4.69 1.09
CA HIS A 204 3.14 -3.94 -0.01
C HIS A 204 2.06 -3.27 -0.87
N ASN A 205 0.98 -4.00 -1.16
CA ASN A 205 -0.15 -3.48 -1.92
C ASN A 205 -0.86 -2.35 -1.17
N ALA A 206 -1.01 -2.47 0.17
CA ALA A 206 -1.57 -1.39 0.99
C ALA A 206 -0.74 -0.10 0.87
N LEU A 207 0.60 -0.22 0.91
CA LEU A 207 1.49 0.92 0.68
C LEU A 207 1.40 1.43 -0.76
N ASP A 208 1.34 0.55 -1.76
CA ASP A 208 1.18 0.95 -3.16
C ASP A 208 -0.14 1.70 -3.37
N LYS A 209 -1.27 1.22 -2.85
CA LYS A 209 -2.55 1.95 -2.87
C LYS A 209 -2.42 3.36 -2.27
N LEU A 210 -1.75 3.47 -1.12
CA LEU A 210 -1.48 4.77 -0.50
C LEU A 210 -0.66 5.68 -1.41
N ILE A 211 0.46 5.19 -1.92
CA ILE A 211 1.34 5.95 -2.82
C ILE A 211 0.58 6.41 -4.06
N GLY A 212 -0.17 5.51 -4.71
CA GLY A 212 -0.90 5.85 -5.91
C GLY A 212 -2.00 6.85 -5.66
N SER A 213 -2.72 6.76 -4.54
CA SER A 213 -3.69 7.77 -4.13
C SER A 213 -3.05 9.15 -3.96
N LEU A 214 -1.88 9.22 -3.29
CA LEU A 214 -1.13 10.47 -3.13
C LEU A 214 -0.69 11.05 -4.48
N VAL A 215 -0.22 10.20 -5.41
CA VAL A 215 0.20 10.61 -6.75
C VAL A 215 -0.98 11.13 -7.57
N LEU A 216 -2.11 10.42 -7.56
CA LEU A 216 -3.35 10.82 -8.25
C LEU A 216 -3.86 12.17 -7.70
N ALA A 217 -3.79 12.36 -6.39
CA ALA A 217 -4.15 13.61 -5.71
C ALA A 217 -3.10 14.73 -5.90
N ARG A 218 -1.95 14.46 -6.51
CA ARG A 218 -0.79 15.37 -6.62
C ARG A 218 -0.36 15.92 -5.26
N ALA A 219 -0.42 15.08 -4.24
CA ALA A 219 0.00 15.42 -2.89
C ALA A 219 1.53 15.60 -2.82
N ASP A 220 1.97 16.48 -1.93
CA ASP A 220 3.39 16.58 -1.57
C ASP A 220 3.75 15.44 -0.59
N THR A 221 4.39 14.41 -1.12
CA THR A 221 4.84 13.24 -0.35
C THR A 221 6.03 13.56 0.57
N THR A 222 6.56 14.78 0.54
CA THR A 222 7.63 15.22 1.44
C THR A 222 7.12 15.96 2.67
N ASP A 223 5.82 16.27 2.73
CA ASP A 223 5.16 16.99 3.84
C ASP A 223 4.24 16.08 4.67
N GLY A 224 4.74 14.90 5.01
CA GLY A 224 4.02 13.94 5.83
C GLY A 224 4.85 12.70 6.10
N PHE A 225 4.22 11.68 6.68
CA PHE A 225 4.84 10.39 6.91
C PHE A 225 3.87 9.24 6.70
N VAL A 226 4.44 8.06 6.45
CA VAL A 226 3.68 6.82 6.33
C VAL A 226 3.66 6.08 7.67
N PHE A 227 2.47 5.65 8.08
CA PHE A 227 2.27 4.76 9.23
C PHE A 227 1.72 3.41 8.76
N LEU A 228 2.43 2.32 9.06
CA LEU A 228 2.08 0.96 8.63
C LEU A 228 1.64 0.08 9.80
N SER A 229 0.60 -0.72 9.60
CA SER A 229 0.19 -1.73 10.58
C SER A 229 1.11 -2.97 10.62
N SER A 230 1.99 -3.11 9.63
CA SER A 230 2.86 -4.28 9.44
C SER A 230 4.27 -4.11 10.02
N ARG A 231 5.13 -5.08 9.72
CA ARG A 231 6.60 -4.95 9.82
C ARG A 231 7.13 -4.03 8.71
N ALA A 232 8.32 -3.46 8.90
CA ALA A 232 9.06 -2.79 7.83
C ALA A 232 10.05 -3.76 7.16
N SER A 233 9.76 -4.18 5.92
CA SER A 233 10.73 -4.82 5.04
C SER A 233 11.53 -3.76 4.28
N TYR A 234 12.67 -4.17 3.72
CA TYR A 234 13.48 -3.26 2.89
C TYR A 234 12.69 -2.73 1.67
N GLU A 235 11.80 -3.56 1.10
CA GLU A 235 10.94 -3.16 -0.02
C GLU A 235 9.99 -2.03 0.36
N LEU A 236 9.35 -2.09 1.54
CA LEU A 236 8.46 -1.03 2.02
C LEU A 236 9.22 0.29 2.21
N VAL A 237 10.41 0.22 2.82
CA VAL A 237 11.27 1.40 3.00
C VAL A 237 11.73 1.96 1.65
N ARG A 238 12.14 1.10 0.72
CA ARG A 238 12.55 1.51 -0.64
C ARG A 238 11.41 2.19 -1.40
N LYS A 239 10.20 1.63 -1.35
CA LYS A 239 9.01 2.21 -1.97
C LYS A 239 8.73 3.62 -1.44
N ALA A 240 8.78 3.79 -0.11
CA ALA A 240 8.60 5.09 0.52
C ALA A 240 9.71 6.09 0.14
N ALA A 241 10.98 5.66 0.16
CA ALA A 241 12.11 6.50 -0.22
C ALA A 241 12.03 6.95 -1.69
N ARG A 242 11.60 6.09 -2.62
CA ARG A 242 11.46 6.40 -4.04
C ARG A 242 10.51 7.56 -4.31
N VAL A 243 9.51 7.74 -3.46
CA VAL A 243 8.55 8.84 -3.57
C VAL A 243 8.84 9.97 -2.58
N GLY A 244 10.05 10.01 -2.00
CA GLY A 244 10.50 11.12 -1.16
C GLY A 244 9.84 11.21 0.22
N ILE A 245 9.26 10.12 0.72
CA ILE A 245 8.65 10.13 2.06
C ILE A 245 9.76 10.18 3.13
N PRO A 246 9.78 11.19 4.02
CA PRO A 246 10.86 11.40 4.98
C PRO A 246 10.83 10.48 6.20
N LEU A 247 9.69 9.87 6.50
CA LEU A 247 9.49 9.03 7.68
C LEU A 247 8.56 7.85 7.39
N VAL A 248 9.00 6.67 7.81
CA VAL A 248 8.18 5.46 7.88
C VAL A 248 8.10 5.02 9.35
N ALA A 249 6.87 4.95 9.85
CA ALA A 249 6.54 4.48 11.19
C ALA A 249 5.77 3.16 11.11
N THR A 250 6.08 2.19 11.97
CA THR A 250 5.42 0.88 11.95
C THR A 250 4.99 0.39 13.34
N ILE A 251 3.89 -0.38 13.39
CA ILE A 251 3.45 -1.08 14.61
C ILE A 251 4.41 -2.22 14.96
N SER A 252 4.94 -2.93 13.96
CA SER A 252 5.80 -4.12 14.16
C SER A 252 7.27 -3.84 13.81
N ALA A 253 8.14 -4.82 14.04
CA ALA A 253 9.59 -4.71 13.90
C ALA A 253 10.05 -4.40 12.46
N PRO A 254 11.20 -3.75 12.27
CA PRO A 254 11.88 -3.69 10.99
C PRO A 254 12.81 -4.90 10.77
N SER A 255 13.23 -5.15 9.54
CA SER A 255 14.37 -6.04 9.25
C SER A 255 15.70 -5.29 9.26
N SER A 256 16.82 -6.00 9.41
CA SER A 256 18.16 -5.40 9.34
C SER A 256 18.39 -4.65 8.03
N LEU A 257 18.02 -5.26 6.90
CA LEU A 257 18.15 -4.62 5.59
C LEU A 257 17.25 -3.38 5.45
N ALA A 258 16.08 -3.36 6.07
CA ALA A 258 15.21 -2.17 6.07
C ALA A 258 15.87 -0.97 6.75
N ILE A 259 16.58 -1.21 7.86
CA ILE A 259 17.33 -0.18 8.59
C ILE A 259 18.46 0.37 7.71
N GLU A 260 19.21 -0.50 7.04
CA GLU A 260 20.32 -0.08 6.17
C GLU A 260 19.83 0.73 4.96
N ILE A 261 18.72 0.31 4.33
CA ILE A 261 18.10 1.08 3.24
C ILE A 261 17.58 2.43 3.74
N ALA A 262 16.96 2.49 4.92
CA ALA A 262 16.49 3.76 5.51
C ALA A 262 17.64 4.74 5.71
N LYS A 263 18.76 4.29 6.30
CA LYS A 263 19.98 5.09 6.48
C LYS A 263 20.57 5.55 5.14
N ALA A 264 20.70 4.65 4.17
CA ALA A 264 21.21 4.99 2.84
C ALA A 264 20.34 6.06 2.17
N ALA A 265 19.02 5.95 2.30
CA ALA A 265 18.06 6.92 1.78
C ALA A 265 17.99 8.23 2.59
N GLY A 266 18.50 8.28 3.83
CA GLY A 266 18.24 9.41 4.74
C GLY A 266 16.78 9.47 5.22
N LEU A 267 16.04 8.37 5.13
CA LEU A 267 14.66 8.22 5.59
C LEU A 267 14.65 7.83 7.06
N ARG A 268 13.81 8.47 7.89
CA ARG A 268 13.70 8.11 9.31
C ARG A 268 12.83 6.87 9.46
N LEU A 269 13.34 5.84 10.13
CA LEU A 269 12.60 4.60 10.36
C LEU A 269 12.30 4.43 11.84
N VAL A 270 11.01 4.33 12.17
CA VAL A 270 10.54 4.15 13.54
C VAL A 270 9.63 2.92 13.61
N SER A 271 9.79 2.09 14.62
CA SER A 271 8.99 0.87 14.78
C SER A 271 8.51 0.66 16.21
N PHE A 272 7.67 -0.36 16.41
CA PHE A 272 6.99 -0.62 17.68
C PHE A 272 6.18 0.57 18.16
N CYS A 273 5.62 1.35 17.23
CA CYS A 273 4.80 2.50 17.54
C CYS A 273 3.53 2.04 18.24
N ARG A 274 3.42 2.37 19.52
CA ARG A 274 2.25 2.16 20.38
C ARG A 274 1.95 3.46 21.11
N GLU A 275 0.80 3.52 21.78
CA GLU A 275 0.39 4.71 22.55
C GLU A 275 1.47 5.18 23.56
N THR A 276 2.26 4.25 24.11
CA THR A 276 3.22 4.53 25.18
C THR A 276 4.67 4.69 24.73
N GLY A 277 4.97 4.51 23.44
CA GLY A 277 6.35 4.64 22.96
C GLY A 277 6.61 4.04 21.58
N HIS A 278 7.84 4.22 21.12
CA HIS A 278 8.36 3.72 19.86
C HIS A 278 9.89 3.53 19.95
N VAL A 279 10.46 2.85 18.98
CA VAL A 279 11.92 2.68 18.82
C VAL A 279 12.34 3.34 17.53
N ASP A 280 13.24 4.32 17.63
CA ASP A 280 13.80 5.04 16.49
C ASP A 280 15.12 4.40 16.05
N TYR A 281 15.23 4.07 14.77
CA TYR A 281 16.43 3.51 14.15
C TYR A 281 17.29 4.58 13.43
N GLY A 282 16.85 5.84 13.50
CA GLY A 282 17.56 7.03 13.03
C GLY A 282 17.46 7.27 11.53
N THR A 283 18.01 8.42 11.13
CA THR A 283 18.47 8.77 9.78
C THR A 283 20.00 8.86 9.85
N ALA A 284 20.74 8.36 8.87
CA ALA A 284 22.19 8.58 8.84
C ALA A 284 22.53 10.04 8.48
#